data_AF-A0A2P2LQL0-F1
#
_entry.id   AF-A0A2P2LQL0-F1
#
_cell.length_a   1.000
_cell.length_b   1.000
_cell.length_c   1.000
_cell.angle_alpha   90.00
_cell.angle_beta   90.00
_cell.angle_gamma   90.00
#
_symmetry.space_group_name_H-M   'P 1'
#
loop_
_entity.id
_entity.type
_entity.pdbx_description
1 polymer ?
#
loop_
_entity_poly.entity_id
_entity_poly.type
_entity_poly.pdbx_seq_one_letter_code
_entity_poly.pdbx_strand_id
1 'polypeptide(L)'
;MSRAEQEDVVINLRAQIASLQNRVKELEEENAKLSSRVLNCRYLVEAMGEINQRGDKNRKKKSTADMPGCDTRIMNHHPRRYVALKVMYFGQRFYGFASEAQMDPTVEAEIFKALEKTRLLIGNKKEVQYSRCGRTDKGVSAVGQVIALLLRSKLKDIDANNKISGATGSESQIGEEIDYVRVLNQALPKDIRIIGWCPVPNDFNARFSCLSREYKYFFWSENLNILVWDLFISHYSRFILSVLWYLLGQSRAR
;
A
#
# COMPACT_ATOMS: atom_id res chain seq x y z
N MET A 1 54.43 2.99 -0.78
CA MET A 1 53.82 1.93 -1.59
C MET A 1 54.79 1.60 -2.69
N SER A 2 55.14 0.33 -2.85
CA SER A 2 56.01 -0.11 -3.93
C SER A 2 55.28 -0.01 -5.27
N ARG A 3 56.02 0.12 -6.38
CA ARG A 3 55.43 0.18 -7.73
C ARG A 3 54.56 -1.04 -8.05
N ALA A 4 54.92 -2.20 -7.50
CA ALA A 4 54.16 -3.44 -7.63
C ALA A 4 52.80 -3.37 -6.90
N GLU A 5 52.76 -2.81 -5.69
CA GLU A 5 51.50 -2.63 -4.93
C GLU A 5 50.53 -1.66 -5.64
N GLN A 6 51.05 -0.65 -6.33
CA GLN A 6 50.23 0.26 -7.14
C GLN A 6 49.66 -0.43 -8.38
N GLU A 7 50.42 -1.31 -9.02
CA GLU A 7 49.97 -2.09 -10.18
C GLU A 7 48.86 -3.09 -9.77
N ASP A 8 48.99 -3.76 -8.63
CA ASP A 8 47.95 -4.67 -8.11
C ASP A 8 46.64 -3.95 -7.77
N VAL A 9 46.71 -2.75 -7.18
CA VAL A 9 45.54 -1.91 -6.92
C VAL A 9 44.84 -1.49 -8.22
N VAL A 10 45.62 -1.12 -9.24
CA VAL A 10 45.09 -0.74 -10.55
C VAL A 10 44.41 -1.92 -11.24
N ILE A 11 44.95 -3.14 -11.13
CA ILE A 11 44.36 -4.36 -11.68
C ILE A 11 43.03 -4.67 -10.99
N ASN A 12 42.98 -4.59 -9.66
CA ASN A 12 41.75 -4.84 -8.90
C ASN A 12 40.65 -3.82 -9.24
N LEU A 13 40.99 -2.53 -9.31
CA LEU A 13 40.04 -1.48 -9.69
C LEU A 13 39.51 -1.69 -11.12
N ARG A 14 40.35 -2.11 -12.07
CA ARG A 14 39.91 -2.44 -13.43
C ARG A 14 38.94 -3.61 -13.46
N ALA A 15 39.18 -4.65 -12.66
CA ALA A 15 38.29 -5.79 -12.53
C ALA A 15 36.92 -5.38 -11.94
N GLN A 16 36.92 -4.51 -10.92
CA GLN A 16 35.68 -3.97 -10.33
C GLN A 16 34.89 -3.11 -11.33
N ILE A 17 35.58 -2.24 -12.07
CA ILE A 17 34.93 -1.41 -13.11
C ILE A 17 34.29 -2.30 -14.17
N ALA A 18 34.99 -3.34 -14.64
CA ALA A 18 34.44 -4.28 -15.61
C ALA A 18 33.21 -5.03 -15.06
N SER A 19 33.24 -5.45 -13.80
CA SER A 19 32.09 -6.08 -13.14
C SER A 19 30.89 -5.14 -13.04
N LEU A 20 31.13 -3.86 -12.70
CA LEU A 20 30.07 -2.85 -12.60
C LEU A 20 29.48 -2.53 -13.98
N GLN A 21 30.30 -2.45 -15.01
CA GLN A 21 29.83 -2.23 -16.39
C GLN A 21 28.92 -3.36 -16.87
N ASN A 22 29.29 -4.62 -16.58
CA ASN A 22 28.42 -5.76 -16.89
C ASN A 22 27.10 -5.69 -16.14
N ARG A 23 27.13 -5.32 -14.85
CA ARG A 23 25.90 -5.20 -14.05
C ARG A 23 24.99 -4.08 -14.53
N VAL A 24 25.54 -2.94 -14.94
CA VAL A 24 24.77 -1.83 -15.52
C VAL A 24 24.09 -2.29 -16.81
N LYS A 25 24.81 -3.01 -17.68
CA LYS A 25 24.25 -3.54 -18.92
C LYS A 25 23.08 -4.50 -18.66
N GLU A 26 23.22 -5.43 -17.72
CA GLU A 26 22.11 -6.32 -17.30
C GLU A 26 20.90 -5.53 -16.81
N LEU A 27 21.11 -4.52 -15.95
CA LEU A 27 20.04 -3.67 -15.43
C LEU A 27 19.36 -2.85 -16.51
N GLU A 28 20.11 -2.38 -17.52
CA GLU A 28 19.57 -1.68 -18.68
C GLU A 28 18.68 -2.62 -19.53
N GLU A 29 19.10 -3.86 -19.74
CA GLU A 29 18.30 -4.88 -20.43
C GLU A 29 17.01 -5.25 -19.65
N GLU A 30 17.09 -5.38 -18.32
CA GLU A 30 15.92 -5.60 -17.46
C GLU A 30 14.96 -4.41 -17.49
N ASN A 31 15.48 -3.18 -17.41
CA ASN A 31 14.68 -1.96 -17.50
C ASN A 31 13.99 -1.82 -18.86
N ALA A 32 14.64 -2.22 -19.95
CA ALA A 32 14.03 -2.25 -21.28
C ALA A 32 12.87 -3.25 -21.34
N LYS A 33 13.05 -4.47 -20.79
CA LYS A 33 11.99 -5.48 -20.69
C LYS A 33 10.82 -4.99 -19.84
N LEU A 34 11.08 -4.39 -18.68
CA LEU A 34 10.03 -3.83 -17.82
C LEU A 34 9.29 -2.68 -18.51
N SER A 35 10.02 -1.80 -19.21
CA SER A 35 9.40 -0.70 -19.97
C SER A 35 8.47 -1.21 -21.06
N SER A 36 8.84 -2.27 -21.80
CA SER A 36 7.93 -2.89 -22.78
C SER A 36 6.66 -3.49 -22.14
N ARG A 37 6.78 -4.08 -20.94
CA ARG A 37 5.63 -4.62 -20.19
C ARG A 37 4.69 -3.51 -19.73
N VAL A 38 5.24 -2.40 -19.24
CA VAL A 38 4.45 -1.23 -18.82
C VAL A 38 3.74 -0.60 -20.02
N LEU A 39 4.40 -0.52 -21.18
CA LEU A 39 3.82 0.02 -22.41
C LEU A 39 2.65 -0.86 -22.91
N ASN A 40 2.82 -2.18 -22.87
CA ASN A 40 1.72 -3.13 -23.15
C ASN A 40 0.55 -2.96 -22.17
N CYS A 41 0.81 -2.79 -20.88
CA CYS A 41 -0.22 -2.52 -19.89
C CYS A 41 -0.93 -1.18 -20.15
N ARG A 42 -0.19 -0.14 -20.55
CA ARG A 42 -0.75 1.19 -20.86
C ARG A 42 -1.69 1.14 -22.06
N TYR A 43 -1.32 0.41 -23.12
CA TYR A 43 -2.16 0.24 -24.31
C TYR A 43 -3.47 -0.46 -23.97
N LEU A 44 -3.45 -1.47 -23.09
CA LEU A 44 -4.67 -2.14 -22.61
C LEU A 44 -5.58 -1.20 -21.81
N VAL A 45 -5.01 -0.29 -21.00
CA VAL A 45 -5.79 0.72 -20.26
C VAL A 45 -6.43 1.74 -21.20
N GLU A 46 -5.72 2.17 -22.25
CA GLU A 46 -6.22 3.11 -23.26
C GLU A 46 -7.32 2.48 -24.13
N ALA A 47 -7.16 1.23 -24.57
CA ALA A 47 -8.18 0.48 -25.31
C ALA A 47 -9.47 0.25 -24.49
N MET A 48 -9.36 0.10 -23.16
CA MET A 48 -10.51 0.03 -22.26
C MET A 48 -11.20 1.39 -22.05
N GLY A 49 -10.48 2.49 -22.26
CA GLY A 49 -11.02 3.85 -22.18
C GLY A 49 -11.95 4.21 -23.33
N GLU A 50 -11.72 3.64 -24.52
CA GLU A 50 -12.53 3.91 -25.73
C GLU A 50 -13.91 3.21 -25.68
N ILE A 51 -14.02 2.06 -25.01
CA ILE A 51 -15.30 1.34 -24.84
C ILE A 51 -16.28 2.16 -23.98
N ASN A 52 -15.78 2.96 -23.04
CA ASN A 52 -16.61 3.75 -22.12
C ASN A 52 -17.21 5.03 -22.76
N GLN A 53 -16.82 5.42 -23.97
CA GLN A 53 -17.33 6.64 -24.62
C GLN A 53 -18.58 6.41 -25.50
N ARG A 54 -18.97 5.15 -25.77
CA ARG A 54 -20.16 4.85 -26.62
C ARG A 54 -21.47 4.62 -25.84
N GLY A 55 -21.46 4.77 -24.51
CA GLY A 55 -22.57 4.36 -23.64
C GLY A 55 -23.38 5.46 -22.96
N ASP A 56 -23.23 6.74 -23.30
CA ASP A 56 -23.86 7.83 -22.52
C ASP A 56 -24.81 8.71 -23.35
N LYS A 57 -25.98 8.15 -23.69
CA LYS A 57 -27.16 8.93 -24.14
C LYS A 57 -28.45 8.27 -23.65
N ASN A 58 -28.74 8.43 -22.37
CA ASN A 58 -30.08 8.59 -21.76
C ASN A 58 -30.08 8.05 -20.32
N ARG A 59 -29.95 8.95 -19.34
CA ARG A 59 -30.57 8.69 -18.03
C ARG A 59 -31.07 9.98 -17.40
N LYS A 60 -32.40 10.10 -17.40
CA LYS A 60 -33.16 11.10 -16.64
C LYS A 60 -32.74 11.06 -15.16
N LYS A 61 -32.51 12.25 -14.60
CA LYS A 61 -32.39 12.51 -13.16
C LYS A 61 -33.59 11.89 -12.44
N LYS A 62 -33.35 10.97 -11.51
CA LYS A 62 -34.35 10.53 -10.53
C LYS A 62 -33.85 10.94 -9.15
N SER A 63 -34.73 11.63 -8.43
CA SER A 63 -34.54 12.16 -7.08
C SER A 63 -34.12 11.06 -6.10
N THR A 64 -33.29 11.45 -5.14
CA THR A 64 -32.89 10.66 -3.97
C THR A 64 -34.10 10.25 -3.15
N ALA A 65 -34.39 8.95 -3.15
CA ALA A 65 -35.16 8.28 -2.13
C ALA A 65 -34.24 7.22 -1.50
N ASP A 66 -34.24 7.13 -0.18
CA ASP A 66 -33.47 6.17 0.61
C ASP A 66 -33.56 4.76 0.02
N MET A 67 -32.40 4.16 -0.27
CA MET A 67 -32.31 2.78 -0.73
C MET A 67 -32.24 1.84 0.47
N PRO A 68 -33.13 0.83 0.56
CA PRO A 68 -33.05 -0.18 1.61
C PRO A 68 -31.79 -1.03 1.41
N GLY A 69 -31.16 -1.40 2.53
CA GLY A 69 -29.89 -2.11 2.57
C GLY A 69 -29.86 -3.35 1.68
N CYS A 70 -28.78 -3.48 0.91
CA CYS A 70 -28.44 -4.68 0.14
C CYS A 70 -28.43 -5.89 1.07
N ASP A 71 -29.28 -6.88 0.80
CA ASP A 71 -29.36 -8.12 1.56
C ASP A 71 -28.04 -8.92 1.43
N THR A 72 -27.17 -8.79 2.43
CA THR A 72 -25.81 -9.37 2.45
C THR A 72 -25.81 -10.90 2.51
N ARG A 73 -26.97 -11.53 2.75
CA ARG A 73 -27.14 -12.98 2.91
C ARG A 73 -26.76 -13.78 1.66
N ILE A 74 -26.98 -13.24 0.46
CA ILE A 74 -26.67 -13.94 -0.80
C ILE A 74 -25.15 -13.97 -1.07
N MET A 75 -24.40 -12.99 -0.57
CA MET A 75 -22.96 -12.87 -0.84
C MET A 75 -22.10 -13.78 0.03
N ASN A 76 -22.66 -14.42 1.07
CA ASN A 76 -21.92 -15.29 1.99
C ASN A 76 -21.37 -16.57 1.36
N HIS A 77 -21.77 -16.91 0.13
CA HIS A 77 -21.28 -18.08 -0.60
C HIS A 77 -20.02 -17.84 -1.43
N HIS A 78 -19.51 -16.61 -1.50
CA HIS A 78 -18.29 -16.35 -2.25
C HIS A 78 -17.05 -16.65 -1.41
N PRO A 79 -16.01 -17.26 -2.02
CA PRO A 79 -14.76 -17.48 -1.32
C PRO A 79 -14.14 -16.14 -0.94
N ARG A 80 -13.38 -16.14 0.14
CA ARG A 80 -12.73 -14.97 0.71
C ARG A 80 -11.24 -15.21 0.83
N ARG A 81 -10.45 -14.17 0.73
CA ARG A 81 -9.00 -14.23 0.88
C ARG A 81 -8.52 -13.06 1.71
N TYR A 82 -7.56 -13.34 2.58
CA TYR A 82 -6.92 -12.30 3.36
C TYR A 82 -5.82 -11.64 2.52
N VAL A 83 -5.95 -10.32 2.34
CA VAL A 83 -5.05 -9.54 1.48
C VAL A 83 -4.53 -8.33 2.20
N ALA A 84 -3.32 -7.91 1.85
CA ALA A 84 -2.81 -6.57 2.17
C ALA A 84 -2.97 -5.67 0.94
N LEU A 85 -3.48 -4.46 1.15
CA LEU A 85 -3.57 -3.40 0.15
C LEU A 85 -2.58 -2.30 0.50
N LYS A 86 -1.81 -1.86 -0.50
CA LYS A 86 -0.95 -0.68 -0.40
C LYS A 86 -1.70 0.53 -0.92
N VAL A 87 -1.79 1.56 -0.08
CA VAL A 87 -2.63 2.74 -0.27
C VAL A 87 -1.76 3.99 -0.33
N MET A 88 -2.02 4.79 -1.35
CA MET A 88 -1.54 6.16 -1.51
C MET A 88 -2.71 7.13 -1.37
N TYR A 89 -2.50 8.26 -0.69
CA TYR A 89 -3.49 9.32 -0.63
C TYR A 89 -2.86 10.70 -0.39
N PHE A 90 -3.54 11.72 -0.90
CA PHE A 90 -3.28 13.13 -0.58
C PHE A 90 -4.18 13.54 0.59
N GLY A 91 -3.56 13.83 1.73
CA GLY A 91 -4.26 14.03 3.01
C GLY A 91 -4.96 15.37 3.17
N GLN A 92 -4.69 16.35 2.32
CA GLN A 92 -5.09 17.76 2.51
C GLN A 92 -6.59 17.95 2.78
N ARG A 93 -7.44 17.17 2.12
CA ARG A 93 -8.91 17.26 2.25
C ARG A 93 -9.51 16.35 3.33
N PHE A 94 -8.69 15.55 4.01
CA PHE A 94 -9.15 14.51 4.94
C PHE A 94 -8.80 14.85 6.39
N TYR A 95 -9.68 14.47 7.31
CA TYR A 95 -9.48 14.55 8.77
C TYR A 95 -8.60 13.41 9.30
N GLY A 96 -7.59 13.02 8.53
CA GLY A 96 -6.68 11.93 8.83
C GLY A 96 -7.09 10.59 8.24
N PHE A 97 -6.33 9.56 8.60
CA PHE A 97 -6.54 8.22 8.06
C PHE A 97 -7.74 7.51 8.69
N ALA A 98 -7.75 7.39 10.02
CA ALA A 98 -8.71 6.55 10.75
C ALA A 98 -10.09 7.20 10.82
N SER A 99 -11.14 6.39 10.67
CA SER A 99 -12.52 6.82 10.84
C SER A 99 -12.85 6.89 12.33
N GLU A 100 -13.27 8.05 12.79
CA GLU A 100 -13.74 8.28 14.15
C GLU A 100 -15.07 9.04 14.13
N ALA A 101 -15.83 8.94 15.22
CA ALA A 101 -17.13 9.59 15.31
C ALA A 101 -17.00 11.09 15.01
N GLN A 102 -17.86 11.59 14.11
CA GLN A 102 -17.92 13.00 13.66
C GLN A 102 -16.74 13.51 12.83
N MET A 103 -15.78 12.67 12.44
CA MET A 103 -14.72 13.06 11.49
C MET A 103 -14.99 12.49 10.09
N ASP A 104 -15.49 13.33 9.19
CA ASP A 104 -15.73 13.01 7.77
C ASP A 104 -15.34 14.24 6.91
N PRO A 105 -14.62 14.08 5.79
CA PRO A 105 -14.14 12.82 5.21
C PRO A 105 -12.83 12.30 5.84
N THR A 106 -12.74 10.98 6.03
CA THR A 106 -11.49 10.27 6.38
C THR A 106 -11.11 9.29 5.27
N VAL A 107 -9.82 8.97 5.17
CA VAL A 107 -9.31 8.07 4.13
C VAL A 107 -9.90 6.67 4.30
N GLU A 108 -9.92 6.16 5.53
CA GLU A 108 -10.47 4.84 5.85
C GLU A 108 -11.96 4.75 5.50
N ALA A 109 -12.77 5.76 5.85
CA ALA A 109 -14.19 5.75 5.51
C ALA A 109 -14.43 5.68 3.99
N GLU A 110 -13.68 6.45 3.19
CA GLU A 110 -13.79 6.41 1.73
C GLU A 110 -13.37 5.04 1.15
N ILE A 111 -12.35 4.40 1.73
CA ILE A 111 -11.94 3.04 1.34
C ILE A 111 -13.05 2.04 1.62
N PHE A 112 -13.66 2.08 2.80
CA PHE A 112 -14.78 1.21 3.15
C PHE A 112 -16.01 1.46 2.26
N LYS A 113 -16.35 2.72 1.97
CA LYS A 113 -17.41 3.07 1.00
C LYS A 113 -17.13 2.46 -0.37
N ALA A 114 -15.88 2.52 -0.86
CA ALA A 114 -15.50 1.93 -2.15
C ALA A 114 -15.56 0.40 -2.15
N LEU A 115 -15.12 -0.23 -1.06
CA LEU A 115 -15.16 -1.68 -0.87
C LEU A 115 -16.60 -2.23 -0.83
N GLU A 116 -17.51 -1.53 -0.15
CA GLU A 116 -18.95 -1.85 -0.12
C GLU A 116 -19.58 -1.66 -1.51
N LYS A 117 -19.31 -0.52 -2.17
CA LYS A 117 -19.81 -0.22 -3.52
C LYS A 117 -19.39 -1.26 -4.56
N THR A 118 -18.18 -1.78 -4.45
CA THR A 118 -17.62 -2.82 -5.34
C THR A 118 -17.97 -4.25 -4.94
N ARG A 119 -18.72 -4.41 -3.83
CA ARG A 119 -19.13 -5.69 -3.25
C ARG A 119 -17.95 -6.63 -2.95
N LEU A 120 -16.81 -6.05 -2.58
CA LEU A 120 -15.62 -6.80 -2.17
C LEU A 120 -15.67 -7.18 -0.69
N LEU A 121 -16.36 -6.39 0.13
CA LEU A 121 -16.68 -6.74 1.51
C LEU A 121 -17.90 -7.65 1.56
N ILE A 122 -17.74 -8.78 2.24
CA ILE A 122 -18.78 -9.78 2.47
C ILE A 122 -18.86 -10.03 3.97
N GLY A 123 -20.06 -9.97 4.53
CA GLY A 123 -20.31 -10.19 5.95
C GLY A 123 -20.21 -8.94 6.81
N ASN A 124 -20.22 -9.14 8.12
CA ASN A 124 -20.20 -8.06 9.10
C ASN A 124 -18.79 -7.50 9.31
N LYS A 125 -18.67 -6.25 9.80
CA LYS A 125 -17.37 -5.60 10.10
C LYS A 125 -16.41 -6.45 10.94
N LYS A 126 -16.92 -7.32 11.82
CA LYS A 126 -16.11 -8.22 12.66
C LYS A 126 -15.45 -9.36 11.86
N GLU A 127 -16.08 -9.81 10.78
CA GLU A 127 -15.57 -10.91 9.94
C GLU A 127 -14.47 -10.47 8.98
N VAL A 128 -14.32 -9.16 8.77
CA VAL A 128 -13.40 -8.59 7.78
C VAL A 128 -11.93 -8.66 8.24
N GLN A 129 -11.68 -8.92 9.53
CA GLN A 129 -10.33 -8.97 10.12
C GLN A 129 -9.46 -7.76 9.73
N TYR A 130 -10.07 -6.58 9.78
CA TYR A 130 -9.42 -5.35 9.33
C TYR A 130 -8.28 -4.93 10.26
N SER A 131 -7.12 -4.63 9.68
CA SER A 131 -5.97 -4.02 10.35
C SER A 131 -5.33 -2.94 9.48
N ARG A 132 -4.69 -1.95 10.11
CA ARG A 132 -4.01 -0.82 9.47
C ARG A 132 -2.61 -0.66 10.02
N CYS A 133 -1.64 -0.33 9.17
CA CYS A 133 -0.25 -0.16 9.58
C CYS A 133 -0.07 1.03 10.51
N GLY A 134 -0.50 2.23 10.11
CA GLY A 134 -0.38 3.44 10.91
C GLY A 134 -1.64 4.29 10.87
N ARG A 135 -1.75 5.24 11.81
CA ARG A 135 -2.67 6.38 11.70
C ARG A 135 -1.89 7.56 11.16
N THR A 136 -2.56 8.46 10.47
CA THR A 136 -2.02 9.77 10.10
C THR A 136 -3.00 10.84 10.52
N ASP A 137 -2.47 11.99 10.96
CA ASP A 137 -3.26 13.13 11.37
C ASP A 137 -3.90 13.86 10.18
N LYS A 138 -4.77 14.82 10.47
CA LYS A 138 -5.42 15.68 9.48
C LYS A 138 -4.38 16.34 8.57
N GLY A 139 -4.62 16.29 7.26
CA GLY A 139 -3.75 16.91 6.26
C GLY A 139 -2.51 16.09 5.87
N VAL A 140 -2.12 15.07 6.64
CA VAL A 140 -0.93 14.26 6.34
C VAL A 140 -1.19 13.33 5.16
N SER A 141 -0.30 13.35 4.16
CA SER A 141 -0.35 12.46 3.00
C SER A 141 0.46 11.18 3.22
N ALA A 142 0.15 10.11 2.48
CA ALA A 142 0.93 8.88 2.50
C ALA A 142 1.03 8.25 1.12
N VAL A 143 2.16 7.58 0.83
CA VAL A 143 2.36 6.81 -0.41
C VAL A 143 2.42 5.30 -0.13
N GLY A 144 2.69 4.90 1.11
CA GLY A 144 2.93 3.52 1.49
C GLY A 144 2.12 3.05 2.70
N GLN A 145 0.93 3.62 2.92
CA GLN A 145 0.05 3.10 3.97
C GLN A 145 -0.38 1.68 3.58
N VAL A 146 -0.42 0.77 4.56
CA VAL A 146 -0.83 -0.63 4.33
C VAL A 146 -2.02 -0.94 5.21
N ILE A 147 -3.05 -1.55 4.61
CA ILE A 147 -4.17 -2.16 5.33
C ILE A 147 -4.26 -3.63 4.97
N ALA A 148 -4.78 -4.45 5.88
CA ALA A 148 -5.09 -5.85 5.59
C ALA A 148 -6.51 -6.19 6.03
N LEU A 149 -7.19 -6.99 5.22
CA LEU A 149 -8.58 -7.37 5.40
C LEU A 149 -8.97 -8.55 4.50
N LEU A 150 -10.02 -9.27 4.91
CA LEU A 150 -10.65 -10.33 4.14
C LEU A 150 -11.53 -9.72 3.05
N LEU A 151 -11.21 -10.04 1.79
CA LEU A 151 -11.98 -9.61 0.62
C LEU A 151 -12.53 -10.82 -0.14
N ARG A 152 -13.61 -10.59 -0.91
CA ARG A 152 -14.08 -11.54 -1.91
C ARG A 152 -12.93 -11.97 -2.82
N SER A 153 -12.81 -13.26 -3.08
CA SER A 153 -11.88 -13.85 -4.04
C SER A 153 -12.66 -14.52 -5.17
N LYS A 154 -12.02 -14.71 -6.32
CA LYS A 154 -12.49 -15.66 -7.36
C LYS A 154 -11.98 -17.07 -7.12
N LEU A 155 -10.84 -17.21 -6.45
CA LEU A 155 -10.22 -18.50 -6.19
C LEU A 155 -10.98 -19.17 -5.05
N LYS A 156 -11.41 -20.41 -5.27
CA LYS A 156 -11.92 -21.25 -4.19
C LYS A 156 -10.73 -21.71 -3.36
N ASP A 157 -10.86 -21.66 -2.04
CA ASP A 157 -9.87 -22.30 -1.18
C ASP A 157 -9.81 -23.79 -1.55
N ILE A 158 -8.60 -24.26 -1.85
CA ILE A 158 -8.37 -25.69 -2.09
C ILE A 158 -8.50 -26.34 -0.72
N ASP A 159 -9.64 -26.99 -0.46
CA ASP A 159 -9.93 -27.68 0.80
C ASP A 159 -8.80 -28.65 1.18
N ALA A 160 -8.56 -28.72 2.50
CA ALA A 160 -7.50 -29.43 3.21
C ALA A 160 -7.42 -30.97 3.01
N ASN A 161 -8.15 -31.54 2.05
CA ASN A 161 -8.19 -32.99 1.79
C ASN A 161 -7.72 -33.41 0.39
N ASN A 162 -7.26 -32.48 -0.46
CA ASN A 162 -6.60 -32.87 -1.70
C ASN A 162 -5.11 -32.53 -1.66
N LYS A 163 -4.30 -33.56 -1.41
CA LYS A 163 -2.84 -33.53 -1.53
C LYS A 163 -2.45 -32.88 -2.86
N ILE A 164 -1.85 -31.69 -2.81
CA ILE A 164 -0.63 -31.42 -3.54
C ILE A 164 0.37 -30.80 -2.55
N SER A 165 1.39 -31.59 -2.31
CA SER A 165 2.63 -31.28 -1.63
C SER A 165 3.36 -30.10 -2.26
N GLY A 166 3.89 -29.22 -1.40
CA GLY A 166 5.21 -28.63 -1.61
C GLY A 166 5.32 -27.43 -2.54
N ALA A 167 5.88 -26.38 -1.96
CA ALA A 167 6.77 -25.40 -2.59
C ALA A 167 6.16 -24.41 -3.60
N THR A 168 6.36 -23.13 -3.26
CA THR A 168 6.45 -22.01 -4.21
C THR A 168 5.13 -21.65 -4.86
N GLY A 169 4.40 -20.72 -4.21
CA GLY A 169 3.23 -20.06 -4.77
C GLY A 169 3.56 -19.51 -6.15
N SER A 170 3.10 -20.21 -7.17
CA SER A 170 3.35 -19.90 -8.56
C SER A 170 2.67 -18.57 -8.89
N GLU A 171 3.42 -17.59 -9.39
CA GLU A 171 2.94 -16.27 -9.86
C GLU A 171 1.71 -16.37 -10.79
N SER A 172 1.52 -17.52 -11.43
CA SER A 172 0.39 -17.90 -12.29
C SER A 172 -1.00 -17.84 -11.63
N GLN A 173 -1.14 -17.95 -10.30
CA GLN A 173 -2.47 -17.87 -9.66
C GLN A 173 -2.96 -16.44 -9.43
N ILE A 174 -2.08 -15.43 -9.51
CA ILE A 174 -2.46 -14.02 -9.32
C ILE A 174 -3.27 -13.51 -10.53
N GLY A 175 -3.02 -14.03 -11.73
CA GLY A 175 -3.70 -13.63 -12.97
C GLY A 175 -5.19 -13.96 -13.00
N GLU A 176 -5.64 -14.97 -12.24
CA GLU A 176 -7.04 -15.38 -12.19
C GLU A 176 -7.86 -14.63 -11.13
N GLU A 177 -7.20 -13.92 -10.21
CA GLU A 177 -7.86 -13.22 -9.11
C GLU A 177 -8.64 -11.97 -9.59
N ILE A 178 -9.39 -11.37 -8.67
CA ILE A 178 -9.94 -10.03 -8.86
C ILE A 178 -8.80 -9.02 -8.91
N ASP A 179 -8.80 -8.18 -9.95
CA ASP A 179 -7.95 -6.99 -9.99
C ASP A 179 -8.47 -5.94 -9.00
N TYR A 180 -8.11 -6.11 -7.72
CA TYR A 180 -8.55 -5.24 -6.63
C TYR A 180 -8.13 -3.79 -6.86
N VAL A 181 -6.95 -3.58 -7.45
CA VAL A 181 -6.41 -2.25 -7.73
C VAL A 181 -7.33 -1.51 -8.71
N ARG A 182 -7.63 -2.11 -9.87
CA ARG A 182 -8.51 -1.50 -10.86
C ARG A 182 -9.92 -1.30 -10.33
N VAL A 183 -10.49 -2.31 -9.68
CA VAL A 183 -11.87 -2.28 -9.16
C VAL A 183 -12.02 -1.18 -8.11
N LEU A 184 -11.10 -1.09 -7.14
CA LEU A 184 -11.18 -0.08 -6.08
C LEU A 184 -10.90 1.33 -6.62
N ASN A 185 -9.89 1.50 -7.49
CA ASN A 185 -9.55 2.81 -8.04
C ASN A 185 -10.66 3.41 -8.92
N GLN A 186 -11.54 2.58 -9.51
CA GLN A 186 -12.74 3.06 -10.20
C GLN A 186 -13.82 3.61 -9.25
N ALA A 187 -13.84 3.14 -8.00
CA ALA A 187 -14.83 3.54 -7.00
C ALA A 187 -14.32 4.63 -6.03
N LEU A 188 -13.00 4.76 -5.87
CA LEU A 188 -12.34 5.71 -4.96
C LEU A 188 -12.32 7.15 -5.51
N PRO A 189 -12.33 8.17 -4.63
CA PRO A 189 -12.08 9.56 -5.04
C PRO A 189 -10.69 9.71 -5.64
N LYS A 190 -10.45 10.76 -6.44
CA LYS A 190 -9.16 10.98 -7.14
C LYS A 190 -7.95 11.06 -6.20
N ASP A 191 -8.18 11.47 -4.97
CA ASP A 191 -7.15 11.70 -3.95
C ASP A 191 -6.71 10.44 -3.21
N ILE A 192 -7.35 9.28 -3.45
CA ILE A 192 -6.99 7.99 -2.84
C ILE A 192 -6.77 6.96 -3.95
N ARG A 193 -5.65 6.25 -3.90
CA ARG A 193 -5.31 5.19 -4.85
C ARG A 193 -4.79 3.95 -4.14
N ILE A 194 -5.31 2.80 -4.54
CA ILE A 194 -4.65 1.53 -4.28
C ILE A 194 -3.56 1.37 -5.33
N ILE A 195 -2.33 1.14 -4.88
CA ILE A 195 -1.16 1.04 -5.76
C ILE A 195 -0.65 -0.40 -5.90
N GLY A 196 -1.11 -1.30 -5.05
CA GLY A 196 -0.76 -2.71 -5.11
C GLY A 196 -1.52 -3.52 -4.06
N TRP A 197 -1.49 -4.83 -4.21
CA TRP A 197 -2.05 -5.77 -3.26
C TRP A 197 -1.25 -7.08 -3.25
N CYS A 198 -1.35 -7.84 -2.16
CA CYS A 198 -0.83 -9.20 -2.10
C CYS A 198 -1.69 -10.08 -1.17
N PRO A 199 -1.77 -11.41 -1.42
CA PRO A 199 -2.29 -12.34 -0.43
C PRO A 199 -1.37 -12.37 0.80
N VAL A 200 -1.94 -12.51 1.98
CA VAL A 200 -1.19 -12.59 3.24
C VAL A 200 -1.65 -13.77 4.10
N PRO A 201 -0.76 -14.33 4.94
CA PRO A 201 -1.12 -15.35 5.92
C PRO A 201 -2.19 -14.88 6.91
N ASN A 202 -3.00 -15.81 7.44
CA ASN A 202 -4.11 -15.50 8.36
C ASN A 202 -3.67 -14.84 9.69
N ASP A 203 -2.41 -14.99 10.07
CA ASP A 203 -1.79 -14.39 11.25
C ASP A 203 -1.20 -12.98 10.99
N PHE A 204 -1.19 -12.53 9.73
CA PHE A 204 -0.68 -11.21 9.37
C PHE A 204 -1.52 -10.08 9.98
N ASN A 205 -0.85 -9.08 10.55
CA ASN A 205 -1.50 -7.85 11.01
C ASN A 205 -0.73 -6.64 10.50
N ALA A 206 -1.38 -5.76 9.74
CA ALA A 206 -0.70 -4.63 9.12
C ALA A 206 0.03 -3.73 10.15
N ARG A 207 -0.45 -3.65 11.40
CA ARG A 207 0.20 -2.87 12.48
C ARG A 207 1.39 -3.59 13.09
N PHE A 208 1.22 -4.85 13.47
CA PHE A 208 2.18 -5.59 14.29
C PHE A 208 3.22 -6.37 13.46
N SER A 209 2.88 -6.75 12.23
CA SER A 209 3.82 -7.33 11.27
C SER A 209 4.68 -6.26 10.57
N CYS A 210 4.41 -4.97 10.83
CA CYS A 210 5.20 -3.86 10.32
C CYS A 210 6.55 -3.75 11.05
N LEU A 211 7.65 -3.86 10.31
CA LEU A 211 9.01 -3.75 10.86
C LEU A 211 9.41 -2.31 11.16
N SER A 212 9.10 -1.37 10.28
CA SER A 212 9.45 0.04 10.42
C SER A 212 8.51 0.93 9.61
N ARG A 213 8.46 2.23 9.97
CA ARG A 213 7.72 3.26 9.26
C ARG A 213 8.65 4.42 8.96
N GLU A 214 8.60 4.92 7.73
CA GLU A 214 9.40 6.05 7.29
C GLU A 214 8.49 7.26 7.06
N TYR A 215 8.89 8.42 7.59
CA TYR A 215 8.19 9.69 7.43
C TYR A 215 9.13 10.70 6.79
N LYS A 216 8.66 11.36 5.72
CA LYS A 216 9.39 12.43 5.03
C LYS A 216 8.66 13.75 5.22
N TYR A 217 9.37 14.74 5.74
CA TYR A 217 8.89 16.10 5.91
C TYR A 217 9.50 16.97 4.83
N PHE A 218 8.65 17.61 4.03
CA PHE A 218 9.07 18.54 2.99
C PHE A 218 8.87 19.96 3.49
N PHE A 219 9.92 20.77 3.41
CA PHE A 219 9.91 22.16 3.80
C PHE A 219 10.31 23.03 2.61
N TRP A 220 9.63 24.16 2.42
CA TRP A 220 10.00 25.14 1.41
C TRP A 220 11.14 26.01 1.94
N SER A 221 12.20 26.23 1.14
CA SER A 221 13.44 26.85 1.60
C SER A 221 13.33 28.35 1.91
N GLU A 222 12.35 29.05 1.32
CA GLU A 222 12.30 30.53 1.34
C GLU A 222 12.07 31.15 2.73
N ASN A 223 11.63 30.38 3.73
CA ASN A 223 11.44 30.86 5.10
C ASN A 223 11.94 29.86 6.16
N LEU A 224 12.81 28.92 5.78
CA LEU A 224 13.27 27.87 6.69
C LEU A 224 14.48 28.34 7.50
N ASN A 225 14.24 28.83 8.72
CA ASN A 225 15.33 29.11 9.66
C ASN A 225 15.84 27.81 10.29
N ILE A 226 16.79 27.15 9.62
CA ILE A 226 17.39 25.87 10.02
C ILE A 226 17.97 25.93 11.44
N LEU A 227 18.43 27.10 11.91
CA LEU A 227 19.00 27.27 13.25
C LEU A 227 17.95 27.14 14.37
N VAL A 228 16.70 27.54 14.11
CA VAL A 228 15.59 27.30 15.04
C VAL A 228 15.25 25.82 15.11
N TRP A 229 15.35 25.10 13.99
CA TRP A 229 15.10 23.66 13.90
C TRP A 229 16.18 22.83 14.60
N ASP A 230 17.46 23.18 14.48
CA ASP A 230 18.54 22.50 15.21
C ASP A 230 18.37 22.64 16.72
N LEU A 231 17.92 23.82 17.19
CA LEU A 231 17.60 24.03 18.60
C LEU A 231 16.38 23.19 19.03
N PHE A 232 15.35 23.10 18.19
CA PHE A 232 14.12 22.33 18.48
C PHE A 232 14.38 20.82 18.49
N ILE A 233 15.12 20.29 17.51
CA ILE A 233 15.49 18.87 17.40
C ILE A 233 16.43 18.48 18.55
N SER A 234 17.40 19.33 18.91
CA SER A 234 18.26 19.15 20.07
C SER A 234 17.47 19.09 21.39
N HIS A 235 16.47 19.96 21.56
CA HIS A 235 15.63 20.01 22.76
C HIS A 235 14.68 18.80 22.85
N TYR A 236 14.09 18.37 21.72
CA TYR A 236 13.19 17.21 21.68
C TYR A 236 13.92 15.86 21.71
N SER A 237 15.15 15.77 21.17
CA SER A 237 15.98 14.56 21.32
C SER A 237 16.40 14.33 22.77
N ARG A 238 16.64 15.41 23.55
CA ARG A 238 16.84 15.33 25.00
C ARG A 238 15.56 14.95 25.76
N PHE A 239 14.39 15.32 25.26
CA PHE A 239 13.11 14.96 25.88
C PHE A 239 12.76 13.47 25.68
N ILE A 240 13.06 12.88 24.53
CA ILE A 240 12.84 11.44 24.27
C ILE A 240 13.81 10.56 25.07
N LEU A 241 15.07 10.96 25.21
CA LEU A 241 16.04 10.25 26.07
C LEU A 241 15.68 10.35 27.57
N SER A 242 15.11 11.48 28.01
CA SER A 242 14.60 11.64 29.38
C SER A 242 13.44 10.69 29.70
N VAL A 243 12.47 10.55 28.80
CA VAL A 243 11.34 9.62 28.97
C VAL A 243 11.78 8.15 28.92
N LEU A 244 12.75 7.80 28.07
CA LEU A 244 13.32 6.45 28.04
C LEU A 244 14.09 6.12 29.32
N TRP A 245 14.81 7.09 29.91
CA TRP A 245 15.52 6.91 31.17
C TRP A 245 14.57 6.82 32.37
N TYR A 246 13.48 7.60 32.37
CA TYR A 246 12.45 7.55 33.41
C TYR A 246 11.68 6.22 33.42
N LEU A 247 11.44 5.62 32.25
CA LEU A 247 10.77 4.33 32.12
C LEU A 247 11.71 3.14 32.38
N LEU A 248 12.99 3.23 32.02
CA LEU A 248 14.00 2.21 32.36
C LEU A 248 14.43 2.25 33.83
N GLY A 249 14.28 3.39 34.51
CA GLY A 249 14.54 3.54 35.95
C GLY A 249 13.48 2.95 36.88
N GLN A 250 12.26 2.65 36.40
CA GLN A 250 11.20 2.04 37.21
C GLN A 250 11.12 0.50 37.11
N SER A 251 11.91 -0.14 36.24
CA SER A 251 11.89 -1.61 36.08
C SER A 251 12.85 -2.37 37.00
N ARG A 252 13.33 -1.72 38.08
CA ARG A 252 14.17 -2.36 39.11
C ARG A 252 13.67 -2.08 40.52
N ALA A 253 12.37 -2.25 40.73
CA ALA A 253 11.78 -2.38 42.06
C ALA A 253 10.41 -3.07 41.98
N ARG A 254 10.42 -4.38 41.71
CA ARG A 254 9.54 -5.42 42.28
C ARG A 254 9.87 -6.76 41.64
#